data_AF-A0A845H0Z3-F1
#
_entry.id   AF-A0A845H0Z3-F1
#
_cell.length_a   1.000
_cell.length_b   1.000
_cell.length_c   1.000
_cell.angle_alpha   90.00
_cell.angle_beta   90.00
_cell.angle_gamma   90.00
#
_symmetry.space_group_name_H-M   'P 1'
#
loop_
_entity.id
_entity.type
_entity.pdbx_description
1 polymer ?
#
loop_
_entity_poly.entity_id
_entity_poly.type
_entity_poly.pdbx_seq_one_letter_code
_entity_poly.pdbx_strand_id
1 'polypeptide(L)'
;RGDLATVDSLLTGRTNRARLARLARWHAQQMADAQRFERRRADGHVRECHGDLHSGNILSWEGRVDVFDGIEFNDELRWTDVVADLAFIVMDLRFHGRDDLAARLLQGYLAASDDYAGLPLLAFYQARRALVRCKVLLLAAAEGGPSGGAPAR
;
A
#
# COMPACT_ATOMS: atom_id res chain seq x y z
N ARG A 1 -3.92 -6.87 16.71
CA ARG A 1 -2.49 -7.26 16.58
C ARG A 1 -1.96 -6.59 15.32
N GLY A 2 -0.86 -5.84 15.39
CA GLY A 2 -0.32 -5.12 14.22
C GLY A 2 0.25 -6.06 13.16
N ASP A 3 0.30 -5.61 11.90
CA ASP A 3 0.69 -6.43 10.74
C ASP A 3 2.06 -7.10 10.91
N LEU A 4 3.05 -6.37 11.44
CA LEU A 4 4.40 -6.87 11.70
C LEU A 4 4.41 -8.07 12.65
N ALA A 5 3.58 -8.07 13.70
CA ALA A 5 3.54 -9.14 14.68
C ALA A 5 2.93 -10.42 14.09
N THR A 6 1.86 -10.27 13.29
CA THR A 6 1.25 -11.42 12.59
C THR A 6 2.23 -12.01 11.57
N VAL A 7 2.87 -11.16 10.78
CA VAL A 7 3.88 -11.57 9.79
C VAL A 7 5.06 -12.28 10.46
N ASP A 8 5.58 -11.79 11.59
CA ASP A 8 6.66 -12.45 12.32
C ASP A 8 6.27 -13.83 12.87
N SER A 9 5.03 -14.00 13.30
CA SER A 9 4.53 -15.29 13.81
C SER A 9 4.42 -16.36 12.72
N LEU A 10 4.18 -15.97 11.47
CA LEU A 10 3.95 -16.88 10.34
C LEU A 10 5.19 -17.06 9.45
N LEU A 11 6.15 -16.14 9.48
CA LEU A 11 7.37 -16.23 8.66
C LEU A 11 8.29 -17.37 9.07
N THR A 12 8.78 -18.10 8.06
CA THR A 12 9.80 -19.13 8.22
C THR A 12 11.14 -18.69 7.62
N GLY A 13 12.23 -19.26 8.14
CA GLY A 13 13.59 -19.02 7.64
C GLY A 13 14.31 -17.80 8.24
N ARG A 14 15.61 -17.95 8.51
CA ARG A 14 16.45 -16.92 9.16
C ARG A 14 16.56 -15.63 8.32
N THR A 15 16.73 -15.76 7.01
CA THR A 15 16.87 -14.62 6.10
C THR A 15 15.62 -13.73 6.08
N ASN A 16 14.44 -14.35 6.06
CA ASN A 16 13.17 -13.64 6.07
C ASN A 16 12.95 -12.87 7.38
N ARG A 17 13.26 -13.48 8.52
CA ARG A 17 13.21 -12.83 9.84
C ARG A 17 14.18 -11.64 9.93
N ALA A 18 15.39 -11.78 9.38
CA ALA A 18 16.35 -10.68 9.32
C ALA A 18 15.84 -9.51 8.46
N ARG A 19 15.20 -9.80 7.32
CA ARG A 19 14.55 -8.79 6.46
C ARG A 19 13.40 -8.10 7.19
N LEU A 20 12.53 -8.85 7.86
CA LEU A 20 11.43 -8.30 8.65
C LEU A 20 11.94 -7.40 9.78
N ALA A 21 12.97 -7.83 10.51
CA ALA A 21 13.56 -7.02 11.58
C ALA A 21 14.14 -5.71 11.07
N ARG A 22 14.78 -5.72 9.88
CA ARG A 22 15.25 -4.50 9.22
C ARG A 22 14.09 -3.58 8.83
N LEU A 23 13.03 -4.14 8.25
CA LEU A 23 11.83 -3.40 7.88
C LEU A 23 11.12 -2.80 9.11
N ALA A 24 11.01 -3.55 10.21
CA ALA A 24 10.43 -3.08 11.46
C ALA A 24 11.21 -1.90 12.05
N ARG A 25 12.54 -1.97 12.07
CA ARG A 25 13.39 -0.85 12.51
C ARG A 25 13.20 0.38 11.64
N TRP A 26 13.24 0.20 10.31
CA TRP A 26 13.02 1.30 9.37
C TRP A 26 11.61 1.91 9.54
N HIS A 27 10.58 1.08 9.67
CA HIS A 27 9.20 1.53 9.92
C HIS A 27 9.12 2.34 11.22
N ALA A 28 9.75 1.89 12.30
CA ALA A 28 9.80 2.64 13.56
C ALA A 28 10.51 3.98 13.42
N GLN A 29 11.62 4.04 12.67
CA GLN A 29 12.32 5.30 12.37
C GLN A 29 11.45 6.27 11.57
N GLN A 30 10.72 5.75 10.57
CA GLN A 30 9.77 6.53 9.78
C GLN A 30 8.63 7.09 10.67
N MET A 31 8.19 6.34 11.67
CA MET A 31 7.14 6.79 12.58
C MET A 31 7.61 7.72 13.70
N ALA A 32 8.92 7.83 13.94
CA ALA A 32 9.46 8.68 15.00
C ALA A 32 9.22 10.18 14.74
N ASP A 33 9.19 10.58 13.47
CA ASP A 33 8.73 11.90 13.07
C ASP A 33 7.20 11.86 12.86
N ALA A 34 6.46 11.91 13.96
CA ALA A 34 5.00 11.97 13.92
C ALA A 34 4.47 13.27 13.29
N GLN A 35 5.26 14.35 13.33
CA GLN A 35 4.83 15.67 12.90
C GLN A 35 4.49 15.71 11.41
N ARG A 36 5.21 14.96 10.57
CA ARG A 36 4.89 14.87 9.14
C ARG A 36 3.47 14.32 8.89
N PHE A 37 3.01 13.36 9.68
CA PHE A 37 1.68 12.78 9.55
C PHE A 37 0.59 13.71 10.10
N GLU A 38 0.87 14.40 11.21
CA GLU A 38 -0.05 15.40 11.75
C GLU A 38 -0.22 16.60 10.81
N ARG A 39 0.85 17.04 10.14
CA ARG A 39 0.78 18.07 9.10
C ARG A 39 -0.12 17.63 7.94
N ARG A 40 0.09 16.42 7.42
CA ARG A 40 -0.79 15.84 6.38
C ARG A 40 -2.27 15.91 6.76
N ARG A 41 -2.58 15.56 8.00
CA ARG A 41 -3.94 15.61 8.54
C ARG A 41 -4.46 17.05 8.63
N ALA A 42 -3.66 17.98 9.18
CA ALA A 42 -4.02 19.39 9.30
C ALA A 42 -4.23 20.06 7.94
N ASP A 43 -3.45 19.67 6.94
CA ASP A 43 -3.50 20.19 5.57
C ASP A 43 -4.61 19.51 4.72
N GLY A 44 -5.44 18.66 5.34
CA GLY A 44 -6.62 18.08 4.68
C GLY A 44 -6.32 16.95 3.71
N HIS A 45 -5.19 16.25 3.86
CA HIS A 45 -4.83 15.11 3.04
C HIS A 45 -5.26 13.75 3.59
N VAL A 46 -5.74 13.71 4.84
CA VAL A 46 -6.45 12.55 5.36
C VAL A 46 -7.90 12.64 4.91
N ARG A 47 -8.34 11.73 4.06
CA ARG A 47 -9.66 11.74 3.41
C ARG A 47 -10.27 10.35 3.38
N GLU A 48 -11.53 10.27 2.99
CA GLU A 48 -12.17 9.01 2.61
C GLU A 48 -11.54 8.51 1.30
N CYS A 49 -10.59 7.61 1.42
CA CYS A 49 -9.81 7.01 0.34
C CYS A 49 -10.41 5.65 -0.07
N HIS A 50 -9.95 5.09 -1.19
CA HIS A 50 -10.33 3.75 -1.64
C HIS A 50 -9.90 2.67 -0.65
N GLY A 51 -8.72 2.83 -0.03
CA GLY A 51 -8.24 1.91 0.98
C GLY A 51 -7.70 0.59 0.43
N ASP A 52 -7.91 0.26 -0.85
CA ASP A 52 -7.31 -0.90 -1.53
C ASP A 52 -7.02 -0.65 -3.03
N LEU A 53 -6.50 0.55 -3.35
CA LEU A 53 -6.30 0.97 -4.74
C LEU A 53 -5.11 0.24 -5.42
N HIS A 54 -5.38 -0.84 -6.14
CA HIS A 54 -4.41 -1.56 -6.97
C HIS A 54 -4.97 -1.83 -8.38
N SER A 55 -4.15 -2.28 -9.33
CA SER A 55 -4.57 -2.39 -10.74
C SER A 55 -5.74 -3.37 -10.95
N GLY A 56 -5.81 -4.44 -10.15
CA GLY A 56 -6.97 -5.35 -10.13
C GLY A 56 -8.32 -4.72 -9.74
N ASN A 57 -8.31 -3.53 -9.11
CA ASN A 57 -9.49 -2.77 -8.69
C ASN A 57 -9.74 -1.55 -9.60
N ILE A 58 -9.13 -1.55 -10.79
CA ILE A 58 -9.26 -0.49 -11.79
C ILE A 58 -9.70 -1.12 -13.11
N LEU A 59 -10.83 -0.65 -13.64
CA LEU A 59 -11.34 -1.03 -14.95
C LEU A 59 -11.06 0.10 -15.93
N SER A 60 -10.46 -0.23 -17.07
CA SER A 60 -10.36 0.67 -18.22
C SER A 60 -11.26 0.14 -19.34
N TRP A 61 -12.30 0.88 -19.66
CA TRP A 61 -13.29 0.50 -20.67
C TRP A 61 -13.70 1.72 -21.50
N GLU A 62 -13.65 1.60 -22.84
CA GLU A 62 -14.05 2.66 -23.77
C GLU A 62 -13.40 4.04 -23.48
N GLY A 63 -12.13 4.04 -23.06
CA GLY A 63 -11.40 5.27 -22.74
C GLY A 63 -11.76 5.90 -21.39
N ARG A 64 -12.60 5.24 -20.59
CA ARG A 64 -12.94 5.62 -19.21
C ARG A 64 -12.19 4.74 -18.23
N VAL A 65 -11.82 5.33 -17.10
CA VAL A 65 -11.18 4.63 -15.99
C VAL A 65 -12.14 4.69 -14.80
N ASP A 66 -12.59 3.52 -14.36
CA ASP A 66 -13.44 3.37 -13.19
C ASP A 66 -12.68 2.57 -12.12
N VAL A 67 -12.90 2.94 -10.86
CA VAL A 67 -12.30 2.30 -9.69
C VAL A 67 -13.43 1.65 -8.89
N PHE A 68 -13.24 0.40 -8.46
CA PHE A 68 -14.25 -0.40 -7.78
C PHE A 68 -13.64 -1.24 -6.65
N ASP A 69 -14.50 -1.82 -5.79
CA ASP A 69 -14.09 -2.66 -4.65
C ASP A 69 -13.25 -1.91 -3.60
N GLY A 70 -13.72 -0.71 -3.23
CA GLY A 70 -13.16 0.08 -2.15
C GLY A 70 -13.49 -0.49 -0.77
N ILE A 71 -12.62 -0.23 0.21
CA ILE A 71 -12.88 -0.64 1.60
C ILE A 71 -13.93 0.28 2.22
N GLU A 72 -15.17 -0.20 2.31
CA GLU A 72 -16.31 0.57 2.83
C GLU A 72 -16.54 0.40 4.34
N PHE A 73 -16.11 -0.73 4.91
CA PHE A 73 -16.51 -1.15 6.26
C PHE A 73 -15.50 -0.85 7.37
N ASN A 74 -14.31 -0.34 7.02
CA ASN A 74 -13.23 -0.11 7.98
C ASN A 74 -12.73 1.33 7.90
N ASP A 75 -13.18 2.15 8.84
CA ASP A 75 -12.82 3.57 8.91
C ASP A 75 -11.31 3.79 9.04
N GLU A 76 -10.56 2.91 9.70
CA GLU A 76 -9.09 3.05 9.83
C GLU A 76 -8.36 2.83 8.50
N LEU A 77 -8.96 2.05 7.59
CA LEU A 77 -8.42 1.80 6.25
C LEU A 77 -8.93 2.81 5.23
N ARG A 78 -10.13 3.35 5.46
CA ARG A 78 -10.81 4.30 4.58
C ARG A 78 -10.39 5.75 4.84
N TRP A 79 -10.37 6.18 6.10
CA TRP A 79 -9.91 7.52 6.50
C TRP A 79 -8.40 7.54 6.66
N THR A 80 -7.72 7.67 5.52
CA THR A 80 -6.27 7.64 5.48
C THR A 80 -5.72 8.75 4.60
N ASP A 81 -4.40 8.85 4.62
CA ASP A 81 -3.66 9.77 3.79
C ASP A 81 -3.80 9.40 2.31
N VAL A 82 -4.13 10.35 1.43
CA VAL A 82 -4.28 10.09 -0.01
C VAL A 82 -3.03 9.49 -0.67
N VAL A 83 -1.83 9.74 -0.12
CA VAL A 83 -0.58 9.12 -0.60
C VAL A 83 -0.57 7.62 -0.31
N ALA A 84 -1.35 7.12 0.65
CA ALA A 84 -1.46 5.70 0.94
C ALA A 84 -2.09 4.91 -0.21
N ASP A 85 -3.10 5.47 -0.88
CA ASP A 85 -3.72 4.87 -2.07
C ASP A 85 -2.79 4.99 -3.28
N LEU A 86 -2.20 6.18 -3.50
CA LEU A 86 -1.23 6.39 -4.57
C LEU A 86 -0.04 5.43 -4.44
N ALA A 87 0.48 5.26 -3.23
CA ALA A 87 1.58 4.34 -2.94
C ALA A 87 1.23 2.92 -3.35
N PHE A 88 -0.02 2.49 -3.11
CA PHE A 88 -0.42 1.14 -3.41
C PHE A 88 -0.45 0.87 -4.92
N ILE A 89 -1.14 1.69 -5.70
CA ILE A 89 -1.20 1.51 -7.16
C ILE A 89 0.18 1.68 -7.80
N VAL A 90 1.02 2.61 -7.32
CA VAL A 90 2.40 2.75 -7.81
C VAL A 90 3.21 1.50 -7.51
N MET A 91 3.11 0.93 -6.30
CA MET A 91 3.78 -0.32 -5.95
C MET A 91 3.30 -1.49 -6.83
N ASP A 92 2.00 -1.57 -7.06
CA ASP A 92 1.36 -2.64 -7.82
C ASP A 92 1.75 -2.59 -9.31
N LEU A 93 1.74 -1.40 -9.93
CA LEU A 93 2.23 -1.22 -11.30
C LEU A 93 3.71 -1.63 -11.45
N ARG A 94 4.56 -1.26 -10.49
CA ARG A 94 5.97 -1.68 -10.49
C ARG A 94 6.12 -3.20 -10.32
N PHE A 95 5.30 -3.81 -9.48
CA PHE A 95 5.27 -5.26 -9.31
C PHE A 95 4.93 -5.99 -10.63
N HIS A 96 4.06 -5.39 -11.44
CA HIS A 96 3.73 -5.86 -12.80
C HIS A 96 4.71 -5.40 -13.89
N GLY A 97 5.87 -4.86 -13.53
CA GLY A 97 6.91 -4.43 -14.50
C GLY A 97 6.54 -3.18 -15.31
N ARG A 98 5.54 -2.42 -14.85
CA ARG A 98 5.05 -1.19 -15.51
C ARG A 98 5.57 0.06 -14.81
N ASP A 99 6.90 0.17 -14.73
CA ASP A 99 7.59 1.36 -14.21
C ASP A 99 7.21 2.62 -15.01
N ASP A 100 6.94 2.46 -16.31
CA ASP A 100 6.46 3.52 -17.20
C ASP A 100 5.13 4.11 -16.72
N LEU A 101 4.16 3.25 -16.39
CA LEU A 101 2.85 3.68 -15.90
C LEU A 101 2.95 4.22 -14.46
N ALA A 102 3.76 3.58 -13.62
CA ALA A 102 3.98 4.03 -12.24
C ALA A 102 4.56 5.46 -12.21
N ALA A 103 5.54 5.75 -13.07
CA ALA A 103 6.13 7.08 -13.20
C ALA A 103 5.12 8.10 -13.74
N ARG A 104 4.38 7.75 -14.81
CA ARG A 104 3.36 8.64 -15.39
C ARG A 104 2.23 8.96 -14.41
N LEU A 105 1.77 7.97 -13.64
CA LEU A 105 0.74 8.14 -12.62
C LEU A 105 1.22 9.08 -11.51
N LEU A 106 2.41 8.83 -10.96
CA LEU A 106 2.99 9.67 -9.92
C LEU A 106 3.19 11.11 -10.40
N GLN A 107 3.72 11.29 -11.61
CA GLN A 107 3.91 12.62 -12.20
C GLN A 107 2.56 13.33 -12.41
N GLY A 108 1.56 12.63 -12.95
CA GLY A 108 0.23 13.19 -13.17
C GLY A 108 -0.44 13.60 -11.86
N TYR A 109 -0.34 12.76 -10.82
CA TYR A 109 -0.82 13.08 -9.48
C TYR A 109 -0.17 14.35 -8.93
N LEU A 110 1.17 14.43 -8.94
CA LEU A 110 1.90 15.59 -8.40
C LEU A 110 1.57 16.87 -9.18
N ALA A 111 1.48 16.79 -10.51
CA ALA A 111 1.13 17.94 -11.36
C ALA A 111 -0.30 18.43 -11.12
N ALA A 112 -1.25 17.52 -10.85
CA ALA A 112 -2.65 17.88 -10.63
C ALA A 112 -2.96 18.34 -9.20
N SER A 113 -2.21 17.85 -8.21
CA SER A 113 -2.49 18.06 -6.79
C SER A 113 -1.55 19.03 -6.08
N ASP A 114 -0.37 19.30 -6.65
CA ASP A 114 0.73 20.03 -6.00
C ASP A 114 1.21 19.39 -4.68
N ASP A 115 0.85 18.13 -4.42
CA ASP A 115 1.16 17.40 -3.18
C ASP A 115 2.59 16.83 -3.16
N TYR A 116 3.58 17.70 -3.33
CA TYR A 116 4.99 17.33 -3.24
C TYR A 116 5.42 16.98 -1.80
N ALA A 117 4.73 17.53 -0.80
CA ALA A 117 4.96 17.22 0.61
C ALA A 117 4.64 15.75 0.96
N GLY A 118 3.77 15.10 0.18
CA GLY A 118 3.46 13.68 0.31
C GLY A 118 4.55 12.74 -0.19
N LEU A 119 5.44 13.18 -1.09
CA LEU A 119 6.42 12.32 -1.75
C LEU A 119 7.38 11.57 -0.79
N PRO A 120 7.91 12.20 0.28
CA PRO A 120 8.73 11.50 1.28
C PRO A 120 8.00 10.34 1.99
N LEU A 121 6.66 10.34 2.01
CA LEU A 121 5.85 9.29 2.62
C LEU A 121 5.55 8.13 1.67
N LEU A 122 5.80 8.28 0.37
CA LEU A 122 5.46 7.27 -0.63
C LEU A 122 6.07 5.90 -0.29
N ALA A 123 7.37 5.85 -0.02
CA ALA A 123 8.04 4.59 0.34
C ALA A 123 7.51 3.99 1.64
N PHE A 124 7.15 4.84 2.62
CA PHE A 124 6.55 4.40 3.88
C PHE A 124 5.21 3.71 3.66
N TYR A 125 4.31 4.33 2.89
CA TYR A 125 3.02 3.73 2.58
C TYR A 125 3.12 2.48 1.70
N GLN A 126 4.08 2.44 0.77
CA GLN A 126 4.38 1.24 -0.02
C GLN A 126 4.78 0.07 0.89
N ALA A 127 5.70 0.31 1.83
CA ALA A 127 6.12 -0.70 2.80
C ALA A 127 4.97 -1.17 3.70
N ARG A 128 4.11 -0.25 4.16
CA ARG A 128 2.91 -0.59 4.94
C ARG A 128 1.97 -1.50 4.13
N ARG A 129 1.71 -1.19 2.86
CA ARG A 129 0.87 -2.02 1.98
C ARG A 129 1.50 -3.38 1.69
N ALA A 130 2.81 -3.42 1.45
CA ALA A 130 3.53 -4.68 1.28
C ALA A 130 3.42 -5.59 2.52
N LEU A 131 3.46 -5.02 3.73
CA LEU A 131 3.25 -5.76 4.99
C LEU A 131 1.84 -6.33 5.10
N VAL A 132 0.82 -5.53 4.76
CA VAL A 132 -0.57 -6.01 4.73
C VAL A 132 -0.73 -7.16 3.74
N ARG A 133 -0.23 -7.03 2.50
CA ARG A 133 -0.28 -8.11 1.50
C ARG A 133 0.48 -9.35 1.96
N CYS A 134 1.67 -9.18 2.53
CA CYS A 134 2.45 -10.29 3.09
C CYS A 134 1.66 -11.03 4.18
N LYS A 135 1.03 -10.29 5.11
CA LYS A 135 0.17 -10.86 6.15
C LYS A 135 -0.96 -11.70 5.55
N VAL A 136 -1.70 -11.15 4.58
CA VAL A 136 -2.83 -11.83 3.93
C VAL A 136 -2.37 -13.11 3.24
N LEU A 137 -1.28 -13.05 2.48
CA LEU A 137 -0.72 -14.23 1.80
C LEU A 137 -0.26 -15.32 2.77
N LEU A 138 0.37 -14.94 3.89
CA LEU A 138 0.81 -15.89 4.91
C LEU A 138 -0.37 -16.55 5.64
N LEU A 139 -1.44 -15.80 5.93
CA LEU A 139 -2.67 -16.34 6.53
C LEU A 139 -3.33 -17.34 5.57
N ALA A 140 -3.51 -16.96 4.31
CA ALA A 140 -4.08 -17.86 3.29
C ALA A 140 -3.25 -19.15 3.13
N ALA A 141 -1.92 -19.05 3.18
CA ALA A 141 -1.05 -20.22 3.12
C ALA A 141 -1.15 -21.11 4.37
N ALA A 142 -1.33 -20.52 5.57
CA ALA A 142 -1.47 -21.27 6.82
C ALA A 142 -2.81 -22.01 6.94
N GLU A 143 -3.87 -21.50 6.30
CA GLU A 143 -5.21 -22.09 6.29
C GLU A 143 -5.39 -23.20 5.23
N GLY A 144 -4.34 -23.53 4.47
CA GLY A 144 -4.37 -24.58 3.44
C GLY A 144 -4.65 -24.08 2.01
N GLY A 145 -4.75 -22.77 1.82
CA GLY A 145 -4.86 -22.08 0.51
C GLY A 145 -6.19 -22.29 -0.21
N PRO A 146 -6.74 -21.26 -0.90
CA PRO A 146 -7.82 -21.49 -1.85
C PRO A 146 -7.33 -22.37 -3.00
N SER A 147 -8.09 -23.43 -3.29
CA SER A 147 -7.99 -24.16 -4.55
C SER A 147 -8.54 -23.29 -5.68
N GLY A 148 -7.70 -22.46 -6.32
CA GLY A 148 -8.15 -21.74 -7.51
C GLY A 148 -7.26 -20.59 -7.96
N GLY A 149 -6.70 -20.72 -9.17
CA GLY A 149 -6.25 -19.61 -10.01
C GLY A 149 -4.82 -19.14 -9.78
N ALA A 150 -3.88 -19.64 -10.57
CA ALA A 150 -2.60 -18.98 -10.74
C ALA A 150 -2.80 -17.52 -11.21
N PRO A 151 -1.99 -16.56 -10.75
CA PRO A 151 -2.03 -15.21 -11.30
C PRO A 151 -1.68 -15.28 -12.80
N ALA A 152 -2.57 -14.76 -13.65
CA ALA A 152 -2.31 -14.58 -15.06
C ALA A 152 -1.04 -13.73 -15.22
N ARG A 153 -0.11 -14.25 -16.04
CA ARG A 153 1.18 -13.63 -16.35
C ARG A 153 1.01 -12.44 -17.28
#